data_AF-A0A258L8V4-F1
#
_entry.id   AF-A0A258L8V4-F1
#
_cell.length_a   1.000
_cell.length_b   1.000
_cell.length_c   1.000
_cell.angle_alpha   90.00
_cell.angle_beta   90.00
_cell.angle_gamma   90.00
#
_symmetry.space_group_name_H-M   'P 1'
#
loop_
_entity.id
_entity.type
_entity.pdbx_description
1 polymer ?
#
loop_
_entity_poly.entity_id
_entity_poly.type
_entity_poly.pdbx_seq_one_letter_code
_entity_poly.pdbx_strand_id
1 'polypeptide(L)'
;MSVELKANSLSFFESIIMGVAGSAPGFSIAVAIAGLLAAAGSVSPNALLIFAVPMLGISVAYKGLNKKMANAGAAYEWTKQGFGKFFGYFSGWALLIAALVFMVTGSVPLGTATIDLFDADLASNVWLTTSIGAVWFIAIGVVLITGIELTSKIQVVMSSIELLILFGISIAAFFHTGVGGAVTPFTWSWFG
;
A
#
# COMPACT_ATOMS: atom_id res chain seq x y z
N MET A 1 34.82 7.99 7.73
CA MET A 1 33.45 8.38 7.33
C MET A 1 32.49 7.66 8.26
N SER A 2 31.91 8.36 9.23
CA SER A 2 30.78 7.82 9.99
C SER A 2 29.61 7.69 9.03
N VAL A 3 29.15 6.46 8.80
CA VAL A 3 27.96 6.18 8.00
C VAL A 3 26.74 6.44 8.90
N GLU A 4 26.51 7.71 9.22
CA GLU A 4 25.35 8.14 9.98
C GLU A 4 24.33 8.77 9.02
N LEU A 5 23.09 8.33 9.12
CA LEU A 5 21.98 8.91 8.38
C LEU A 5 21.82 10.38 8.78
N LYS A 6 21.59 11.25 7.80
CA LYS A 6 21.38 12.68 8.02
C LYS A 6 20.20 12.87 8.99
N ALA A 7 20.47 13.35 10.20
CA ALA A 7 19.44 13.56 11.21
C ALA A 7 18.39 14.56 10.72
N ASN A 8 17.11 14.34 11.04
CA ASN A 8 15.97 15.18 10.66
C ASN A 8 15.75 15.34 9.15
N SER A 9 16.09 14.34 8.34
CA SER A 9 15.76 14.33 6.91
C SER A 9 14.26 14.17 6.61
N LEU A 10 13.47 13.71 7.60
CA LEU A 10 12.02 13.53 7.50
C LEU A 10 11.32 14.17 8.70
N SER A 11 10.27 14.95 8.42
CA SER A 11 9.33 15.44 9.41
C SER A 11 8.42 14.30 9.93
N PHE A 12 7.87 14.48 11.12
CA PHE A 12 6.85 13.58 11.67
C PHE A 12 5.64 13.45 10.74
N PHE A 13 5.21 14.57 10.15
CA PHE A 13 4.07 14.59 9.23
C PHE A 13 4.38 13.86 7.92
N GLU A 14 5.58 14.06 7.36
CA GLU A 14 6.06 13.31 6.20
C GLU A 14 6.10 11.81 6.52
N SER A 15 6.56 11.43 7.71
CA SER A 15 6.60 10.03 8.14
C SER A 15 5.21 9.40 8.25
N ILE A 16 4.20 10.15 8.72
CA ILE A 16 2.80 9.67 8.75
C ILE A 16 2.31 9.43 7.34
N ILE A 17 2.45 10.41 6.44
CA ILE A 17 1.96 10.29 5.07
C ILE A 17 2.70 9.18 4.33
N MET A 18 4.01 9.06 4.51
CA MET A 18 4.78 7.94 3.95
C MET A 18 4.31 6.59 4.49
N GLY A 19 3.91 6.51 5.76
CA GLY A 19 3.29 5.31 6.34
C GLY A 19 1.95 4.97 5.69
N VAL A 20 1.09 5.97 5.47
CA VAL A 20 -0.19 5.78 4.77
C VAL A 20 0.05 5.39 3.31
N ALA A 21 0.96 6.07 2.63
CA ALA A 21 1.36 5.77 1.26
C ALA A 21 1.92 4.35 1.13
N GLY A 22 2.67 3.87 2.11
CA GLY A 22 3.18 2.50 2.18
C GLY A 22 2.09 1.43 2.31
N SER A 23 0.91 1.78 2.82
CA SER A 23 -0.27 0.89 2.80
C SER A 23 -1.00 0.88 1.45
N ALA A 24 -0.64 1.80 0.55
CA ALA A 24 -1.16 1.94 -0.82
C ALA A 24 -2.69 1.80 -0.90
N PRO A 25 -3.45 2.71 -0.26
CA PRO A 25 -4.89 2.54 -0.05
C PRO A 25 -5.68 2.45 -1.36
N GLY A 26 -5.43 3.34 -2.33
CA GLY A 26 -6.12 3.36 -3.62
C GLY A 26 -5.78 2.15 -4.48
N PHE A 27 -4.49 1.77 -4.53
CA PHE A 27 -4.07 0.54 -5.22
C PHE A 27 -4.72 -0.71 -4.62
N SER A 28 -4.69 -0.85 -3.28
CA SER A 28 -5.26 -1.99 -2.58
C SER A 28 -6.77 -2.11 -2.84
N ILE A 29 -7.49 -0.97 -2.83
CA ILE A 29 -8.90 -0.88 -3.19
C ILE A 29 -9.12 -1.36 -4.64
N ALA A 30 -8.37 -0.81 -5.58
CA ALA A 30 -8.52 -1.11 -7.01
C ALA A 30 -8.31 -2.59 -7.34
N VAL A 31 -7.32 -3.23 -6.72
CA VAL A 31 -6.96 -4.62 -7.03
C VAL A 31 -7.77 -5.64 -6.20
N ALA A 32 -8.08 -5.35 -4.93
CA ALA A 32 -8.62 -6.35 -4.03
C ALA A 32 -10.15 -6.34 -3.88
N ILE A 33 -10.84 -5.21 -4.10
CA ILE A 33 -12.28 -5.09 -3.77
C ILE A 33 -13.13 -6.07 -4.58
N ALA A 34 -12.87 -6.23 -5.87
CA ALA A 34 -13.65 -7.14 -6.71
C ALA A 34 -13.55 -8.59 -6.21
N GLY A 35 -12.34 -9.04 -5.85
CA GLY A 35 -12.10 -10.37 -5.29
C GLY A 35 -12.74 -10.54 -3.91
N LEU A 36 -12.66 -9.52 -3.06
CA LEU A 36 -13.31 -9.52 -1.74
C LEU A 36 -14.84 -9.66 -1.87
N LEU A 37 -15.47 -8.85 -2.73
CA LEU A 37 -16.91 -8.92 -2.98
C LEU A 37 -17.31 -10.25 -3.63
N ALA A 38 -16.49 -10.81 -4.53
CA ALA A 38 -16.77 -12.12 -5.13
C ALA A 38 -16.72 -13.26 -4.11
N ALA A 39 -15.80 -13.20 -3.13
CA ALA A 39 -15.62 -14.25 -2.13
C ALA A 39 -16.58 -14.11 -0.93
N ALA A 40 -16.79 -12.89 -0.44
CA ALA A 40 -17.53 -12.61 0.80
C ALA A 40 -18.88 -11.93 0.56
N GLY A 41 -19.16 -11.42 -0.65
CA GLY A 41 -20.44 -10.77 -0.97
C GLY A 41 -20.77 -9.64 0.01
N SER A 42 -21.98 -9.68 0.56
CA SER A 42 -22.48 -8.66 1.50
C SER A 42 -21.75 -8.62 2.85
N VAL A 43 -21.02 -9.68 3.25
CA VAL A 43 -20.26 -9.70 4.51
C VAL A 43 -18.82 -9.23 4.38
N SER A 44 -18.46 -8.67 3.22
CA SER A 44 -17.14 -8.06 2.96
C SER A 44 -16.70 -7.02 4.01
N PRO A 45 -17.59 -6.16 4.55
CA PRO A 45 -17.22 -5.22 5.61
C PRO A 45 -16.74 -5.92 6.90
N ASN A 46 -17.37 -7.04 7.28
CA ASN A 46 -16.93 -7.82 8.45
C ASN A 46 -15.51 -8.36 8.26
N ALA A 47 -15.20 -8.89 7.08
CA ALA A 47 -13.88 -9.42 6.78
C ALA A 47 -12.81 -8.34 7.01
N LEU A 48 -13.03 -7.11 6.52
CA LEU A 48 -12.12 -5.98 6.74
C LEU A 48 -11.92 -5.66 8.22
N LEU A 49 -12.99 -5.68 9.03
CA LEU A 49 -12.91 -5.45 10.47
C LEU A 49 -12.13 -6.55 11.20
N ILE A 50 -12.38 -7.82 10.87
CA ILE A 50 -11.67 -8.96 11.45
C ILE A 50 -10.17 -8.86 11.16
N PHE A 51 -9.79 -8.50 9.93
CA PHE A 51 -8.39 -8.33 9.55
C PHE A 51 -7.74 -7.06 10.10
N ALA A 52 -8.52 -6.04 10.48
CA ALA A 52 -7.99 -4.86 11.15
C ALA A 52 -7.38 -5.19 12.53
N VAL A 53 -7.97 -6.15 13.26
CA VAL A 53 -7.51 -6.56 14.60
C VAL A 53 -6.04 -7.04 14.63
N PRO A 54 -5.63 -8.06 13.84
CA PRO A 54 -4.24 -8.49 13.82
C PRO A 54 -3.29 -7.40 13.32
N MET A 55 -3.71 -6.55 12.36
CA MET A 55 -2.89 -5.43 11.87
C MET A 55 -2.62 -4.38 12.96
N LEU A 56 -3.63 -4.07 13.78
CA LEU A 56 -3.44 -3.21 14.95
C LEU A 56 -2.50 -3.85 15.97
N GLY A 57 -2.61 -5.16 16.19
CA GLY A 57 -1.68 -5.92 17.04
C GLY A 57 -0.23 -5.80 16.56
N ILE A 58 0.01 -5.96 15.26
CA ILE A 58 1.33 -5.79 14.63
C ILE A 58 1.83 -4.35 14.81
N SER A 59 0.98 -3.35 14.57
CA SER A 59 1.32 -1.93 14.74
C SER A 59 1.76 -1.60 16.17
N VAL A 60 1.03 -2.11 17.18
CA VAL A 60 1.39 -1.94 18.59
C VAL A 60 2.71 -2.64 18.92
N ALA A 61 2.94 -3.85 18.39
CA ALA A 61 4.19 -4.57 18.57
C ALA A 61 5.38 -3.80 17.97
N TYR A 62 5.24 -3.30 16.74
CA TYR A 62 6.27 -2.49 16.07
C TYR A 62 6.55 -1.19 16.82
N LYS A 63 5.53 -0.52 17.35
CA LYS A 63 5.69 0.65 18.21
C LYS A 63 6.50 0.33 19.47
N GLY A 64 6.20 -0.80 20.12
CA GLY A 64 6.92 -1.26 21.32
C GLY A 64 8.38 -1.61 21.03
N LEU A 65 8.63 -2.32 19.92
CA LEU A 65 9.97 -2.73 19.50
C LEU A 65 10.82 -1.54 19.04
N ASN A 66 10.26 -0.60 18.27
CA ASN A 66 10.96 0.62 17.86
C ASN A 66 11.40 1.48 19.06
N LYS A 67 10.60 1.55 20.13
CA LYS A 67 10.98 2.27 21.36
C LYS A 67 12.13 1.63 22.11
N LYS A 68 12.25 0.30 22.05
CA LYS A 68 13.31 -0.45 22.74
C LYS A 68 14.58 -0.56 21.91
N MET A 69 14.43 -0.75 20.60
CA MET A 69 15.53 -0.96 19.68
C MET A 69 15.16 -0.46 18.28
N ALA A 70 15.45 0.82 18.03
CA ALA A 70 15.33 1.42 16.71
C ALA A 70 16.44 0.86 15.80
N ASN A 71 16.05 0.18 14.73
CA ASN A 71 16.99 -0.40 13.76
C ASN A 71 16.36 -0.40 12.37
N ALA A 72 17.14 -0.03 11.34
CA ALA A 72 16.68 -0.01 9.94
C ALA A 72 16.27 -1.40 9.42
N GLY A 73 16.84 -2.49 9.96
CA GLY A 73 16.45 -3.86 9.66
C GLY A 73 15.15 -4.31 10.33
N ALA A 74 14.59 -3.50 11.25
CA ALA A 74 13.30 -3.70 11.93
C ALA A 74 12.99 -5.17 12.25
N ALA A 75 12.00 -5.77 11.57
CA ALA A 75 11.53 -7.13 11.78
C ALA A 75 12.63 -8.19 11.72
N TYR A 76 13.57 -8.07 10.76
CA TYR A 76 14.71 -8.99 10.64
C TYR A 76 15.60 -8.94 11.88
N GLU A 77 15.96 -7.74 12.34
CA GLU A 77 16.84 -7.61 13.51
C GLU A 77 16.11 -7.99 14.82
N TRP A 78 14.82 -7.64 14.96
CA TRP A 78 14.03 -8.02 16.14
C TRP A 78 13.85 -9.53 16.25
N THR A 79 13.54 -10.20 15.14
CA THR A 79 13.37 -11.66 15.13
C THR A 79 14.71 -12.37 15.32
N LYS A 80 15.78 -11.88 14.70
CA LYS A 80 17.13 -12.40 14.90
C LYS A 80 17.60 -12.30 16.34
N GLN A 81 17.32 -11.18 17.02
CA GLN A 81 17.71 -11.00 18.42
C GLN A 81 16.80 -11.74 19.40
N GLY A 82 15.50 -11.82 19.11
CA GLY A 82 14.54 -12.52 19.98
C GLY A 82 14.57 -14.04 19.85
N PHE A 83 14.75 -14.57 18.63
CA PHE A 83 14.58 -16.00 18.31
C PHE A 83 15.82 -16.64 17.68
N GLY A 84 16.88 -15.86 17.40
CA GLY A 84 18.12 -16.34 16.82
C GLY A 84 18.19 -16.21 15.30
N LYS A 85 19.38 -16.49 14.75
CA LYS A 85 19.74 -16.22 13.34
C LYS A 85 18.85 -16.95 12.32
N PHE A 86 18.38 -18.16 12.65
CA PHE A 86 17.53 -18.95 11.75
C PHE A 86 16.18 -18.27 11.49
N PHE A 87 15.46 -17.89 12.55
CA PHE A 87 14.18 -17.17 12.40
C PHE A 87 14.35 -15.76 11.84
N GLY A 88 15.45 -15.09 12.20
CA GLY A 88 15.86 -13.84 11.56
C GLY A 88 15.94 -13.98 10.04
N TYR A 89 16.68 -14.98 9.54
CA TYR A 89 16.81 -15.24 8.10
C TYR A 89 15.46 -15.37 7.40
N PHE A 90 14.54 -16.18 7.93
CA PHE A 90 13.20 -16.32 7.34
C PHE A 90 12.38 -15.03 7.40
N SER A 91 12.47 -14.26 8.49
CA SER A 91 11.79 -12.97 8.58
C SER A 91 12.29 -11.98 7.51
N GLY A 92 13.60 -11.97 7.25
CA GLY A 92 14.19 -11.13 6.20
C GLY A 92 13.74 -11.56 4.80
N TRP A 93 13.77 -12.87 4.50
CA TRP A 93 13.32 -13.41 3.22
C TRP A 93 11.83 -13.23 2.98
N ALA A 94 11.00 -13.40 4.00
CA ALA A 94 9.57 -13.15 3.91
C ALA A 94 9.30 -11.69 3.50
N LEU A 95 10.02 -10.73 4.10
CA LEU A 95 9.90 -9.32 3.75
C LEU A 95 10.36 -9.04 2.31
N LEU A 96 11.49 -9.62 1.88
CA LEU A 96 12.00 -9.44 0.52
C LEU A 96 11.04 -10.01 -0.53
N ILE A 97 10.53 -11.22 -0.33
CA ILE A 97 9.57 -11.85 -1.25
C ILE A 97 8.28 -11.04 -1.30
N ALA A 98 7.75 -10.61 -0.14
CA ALA A 98 6.56 -9.79 -0.09
C ALA A 98 6.74 -8.46 -0.85
N ALA A 99 7.88 -7.80 -0.69
CA ALA A 99 8.20 -6.58 -1.42
C ALA A 99 8.31 -6.81 -2.93
N LEU A 100 8.96 -7.90 -3.38
CA LEU A 100 9.07 -8.24 -4.80
C LEU A 100 7.72 -8.52 -5.44
N VAL A 101 6.87 -9.31 -4.77
CA VAL A 101 5.50 -9.59 -5.24
C VAL A 101 4.70 -8.29 -5.32
N PHE A 102 4.75 -7.46 -4.28
CA PHE A 102 4.05 -6.17 -4.26
C PHE A 102 4.45 -5.27 -5.44
N MET A 103 5.76 -5.17 -5.72
CA MET A 103 6.29 -4.39 -6.84
C MET A 103 5.73 -4.85 -8.20
N VAL A 104 5.63 -6.16 -8.43
CA VAL A 104 5.07 -6.71 -9.67
C VAL A 104 3.57 -6.46 -9.77
N THR A 105 2.83 -6.63 -8.67
CA THR A 105 1.40 -6.38 -8.65
C THR A 105 1.05 -4.92 -8.88
N GLY A 106 1.96 -3.98 -8.57
CA GLY A 106 1.78 -2.55 -8.78
C GLY A 106 2.11 -2.06 -10.20
N SER A 107 3.12 -2.63 -10.85
CA SER A 107 3.60 -2.13 -12.15
C SER A 107 2.67 -2.48 -13.31
N VAL A 108 1.98 -3.64 -13.25
CA VAL A 108 1.05 -4.06 -14.31
C VAL A 108 -0.19 -3.15 -14.39
N PRO A 109 -0.93 -2.89 -13.29
CA PRO A 109 -2.07 -1.96 -13.33
C PRO A 109 -1.68 -0.54 -13.71
N LEU A 110 -0.47 -0.10 -13.37
CA LEU A 110 0.04 1.20 -13.80
C LEU A 110 0.25 1.26 -15.32
N GLY A 111 0.76 0.17 -15.92
CA GLY A 111 0.84 0.02 -17.37
C GLY A 111 -0.53 0.09 -18.03
N THR A 112 -1.49 -0.70 -17.54
CA THR A 112 -2.88 -0.74 -18.04
C THR A 112 -3.55 0.62 -17.94
N ALA A 113 -3.50 1.27 -16.76
CA ALA A 113 -4.11 2.58 -16.55
C ALA A 113 -3.50 3.69 -17.43
N THR A 114 -2.20 3.58 -17.75
CA THR A 114 -1.56 4.52 -18.68
C THR A 114 -2.12 4.36 -20.09
N ILE A 115 -2.37 3.11 -20.53
CA ILE A 115 -2.90 2.82 -21.87
C ILE A 115 -4.37 3.22 -21.96
N ASP A 116 -5.17 2.89 -20.94
CA ASP A 116 -6.59 3.23 -20.85
C ASP A 116 -6.86 4.74 -20.99
N LEU A 117 -5.89 5.59 -20.62
CA LEU A 117 -6.00 7.05 -20.78
C LEU A 117 -5.98 7.49 -22.25
N PHE A 118 -5.36 6.71 -23.13
CA PHE A 118 -5.24 7.01 -24.57
C PHE A 118 -6.16 6.14 -25.43
N ASP A 119 -6.13 4.83 -25.21
CA ASP A 119 -6.92 3.86 -25.96
C ASP A 119 -7.08 2.55 -25.17
N ALA A 120 -8.31 2.29 -24.71
CA ALA A 120 -8.64 1.12 -23.90
C ALA A 120 -8.48 -0.21 -24.66
N ASP A 121 -8.59 -0.23 -25.99
CA ASP A 121 -8.50 -1.47 -26.77
C ASP A 121 -7.06 -2.02 -26.77
N LEU A 122 -6.07 -1.12 -26.67
CA LEU A 122 -4.64 -1.46 -26.61
C LEU A 122 -4.21 -2.03 -25.25
N ALA A 123 -4.99 -1.83 -24.19
CA ALA A 123 -4.67 -2.31 -22.84
C ALA A 123 -4.70 -3.84 -22.73
N SER A 124 -5.41 -4.50 -23.65
CA SER A 124 -5.44 -5.97 -23.78
C SER A 124 -4.12 -6.57 -24.28
N ASN A 125 -3.24 -5.76 -24.88
CA ASN A 125 -1.96 -6.21 -25.40
C ASN A 125 -0.95 -6.38 -24.26
N VAL A 126 -0.68 -7.65 -23.91
CA VAL A 126 0.24 -8.03 -22.82
C VAL A 126 1.64 -7.45 -23.01
N TRP A 127 2.18 -7.45 -24.23
CA TRP A 127 3.52 -6.95 -24.50
C TRP A 127 3.63 -5.44 -24.30
N LEU A 128 2.61 -4.70 -24.76
CA LEU A 128 2.55 -3.25 -24.66
C LEU A 128 2.36 -2.82 -23.20
N THR A 129 1.42 -3.45 -22.48
CA THR A 129 1.18 -3.22 -21.04
C THR A 129 2.42 -3.52 -20.19
N THR A 130 3.07 -4.65 -20.44
CA THR A 130 4.29 -5.04 -19.71
C THR A 130 5.43 -4.06 -19.99
N SER A 131 5.58 -3.60 -21.23
CA SER A 131 6.64 -2.65 -21.61
C SER A 131 6.44 -1.29 -20.94
N ILE A 132 5.21 -0.75 -20.95
CA ILE A 132 4.90 0.53 -20.29
C ILE A 132 5.05 0.40 -18.78
N GLY A 133 4.56 -0.69 -18.18
CA GLY A 133 4.74 -0.98 -16.76
C GLY A 133 6.22 -1.06 -16.37
N ALA A 134 7.06 -1.70 -17.20
CA ALA A 134 8.51 -1.79 -16.98
C ALA A 134 9.20 -0.42 -17.07
N VAL A 135 8.81 0.42 -18.03
CA VAL A 135 9.33 1.80 -18.14
C VAL A 135 9.00 2.60 -16.89
N TRP A 136 7.75 2.55 -16.41
CA TRP A 136 7.36 3.20 -15.16
C TRP A 136 8.13 2.66 -13.95
N PHE A 137 8.30 1.34 -13.86
CA PHE A 137 9.06 0.72 -12.78
C PHE A 137 10.51 1.24 -12.73
N ILE A 138 11.18 1.32 -13.89
CA ILE A 138 12.54 1.86 -13.99
C ILE A 138 12.55 3.35 -13.63
N ALA A 139 11.60 4.13 -14.12
CA ALA A 139 11.50 5.57 -13.82
C ALA A 139 11.34 5.83 -12.31
N ILE A 140 10.45 5.10 -11.64
CA ILE A 140 10.27 5.17 -10.19
C ILE A 140 11.56 4.72 -9.49
N GLY A 141 12.21 3.65 -9.97
CA GLY A 141 13.51 3.19 -9.46
C GLY A 141 14.58 4.27 -9.51
N VAL A 142 14.67 5.04 -10.61
CA VAL A 142 15.61 6.17 -10.74
C VAL A 142 15.30 7.27 -9.72
N VAL A 143 14.03 7.61 -9.53
CA VAL A 143 13.62 8.61 -8.51
C VAL A 143 14.02 8.16 -7.10
N LEU A 144 13.80 6.87 -6.78
CA LEU A 144 14.18 6.29 -5.48
C LEU A 144 15.69 6.35 -5.23
N ILE A 145 16.50 6.10 -6.25
CA ILE A 145 17.97 6.16 -6.17
C ILE A 145 18.48 7.60 -6.04
N THR A 146 17.75 8.58 -6.57
CA THR A 146 18.14 10.00 -6.54
C THR A 146 18.14 10.59 -5.13
N GLY A 147 17.34 10.04 -4.22
CA GLY A 147 17.42 10.37 -2.79
C GLY A 147 16.09 10.35 -2.06
N ILE A 148 16.16 10.11 -0.74
CA ILE A 148 14.99 9.97 0.12
C ILE A 148 14.21 11.27 0.31
N GLU A 149 14.89 12.43 0.33
CA GLU A 149 14.25 13.75 0.51
C GLU A 149 13.37 14.14 -0.69
N LEU A 150 13.75 13.76 -1.91
CA LEU A 150 12.93 13.98 -3.10
C LEU A 150 11.76 12.99 -3.15
N THR A 151 12.06 11.72 -2.87
CA THR A 151 11.05 10.66 -2.82
C THR A 151 9.96 10.98 -1.81
N SER A 152 10.31 11.41 -0.60
CA SER A 152 9.33 11.72 0.45
C SER A 152 8.40 12.85 0.04
N LYS A 153 8.92 13.93 -0.57
CA LYS A 153 8.11 15.04 -1.06
C LYS A 153 7.15 14.62 -2.17
N ILE A 154 7.63 13.86 -3.15
CA ILE A 154 6.79 13.34 -4.24
C ILE A 154 5.69 12.43 -3.66
N GLN A 155 6.06 11.52 -2.76
CA GLN A 155 5.12 10.60 -2.10
C GLN A 155 4.08 11.36 -1.28
N VAL A 156 4.47 12.40 -0.55
CA VAL A 156 3.54 13.24 0.22
C VAL A 156 2.53 13.91 -0.70
N VAL A 157 2.96 14.51 -1.80
CA VAL A 157 2.06 15.17 -2.75
C VAL A 157 1.11 14.15 -3.39
N MET A 158 1.67 13.06 -3.93
CA MET A 158 0.87 12.05 -4.64
C MET A 158 -0.15 11.38 -3.73
N SER A 159 0.27 10.95 -2.53
CA SER A 159 -0.65 10.30 -1.58
C SER A 159 -1.67 11.28 -1.00
N SER A 160 -1.33 12.56 -0.85
CA SER A 160 -2.32 13.56 -0.46
C SER A 160 -3.41 13.71 -1.52
N ILE A 161 -3.02 13.77 -2.80
CA ILE A 161 -3.97 13.83 -3.92
C ILE A 161 -4.83 12.56 -3.97
N GLU A 162 -4.21 11.39 -3.85
CA GLU A 162 -4.90 10.09 -3.81
C GLU A 162 -5.97 10.06 -2.70
N LEU A 163 -5.59 10.43 -1.47
CA LEU A 163 -6.50 10.45 -0.33
C LEU A 163 -7.65 11.45 -0.53
N LEU A 164 -7.39 12.62 -1.13
CA LEU A 164 -8.44 13.58 -1.46
C LEU A 164 -9.42 13.03 -2.50
N ILE A 165 -8.92 12.34 -3.53
CA ILE A 165 -9.76 11.70 -4.55
C ILE A 165 -10.62 10.61 -3.90
N LEU A 166 -10.03 9.71 -3.11
CA LEU A 166 -10.75 8.64 -2.42
C LEU A 166 -11.82 9.18 -1.47
N PHE A 167 -11.50 10.27 -0.75
CA PHE A 167 -12.45 10.96 0.11
C PHE A 167 -13.61 11.56 -0.70
N GLY A 168 -13.30 12.22 -1.82
CA GLY A 168 -14.31 12.75 -2.74
C GLY A 168 -15.23 11.67 -3.32
N ILE A 169 -14.66 10.55 -3.78
CA ILE A 169 -15.41 9.39 -4.27
C ILE A 169 -16.31 8.81 -3.17
N SER A 170 -15.80 8.72 -1.94
CA SER A 170 -16.57 8.23 -0.79
C SER A 170 -17.78 9.12 -0.52
N ILE A 171 -17.59 10.44 -0.50
CA ILE A 171 -18.67 11.42 -0.34
C ILE A 171 -19.69 11.29 -1.48
N ALA A 172 -19.22 11.25 -2.73
CA ALA A 172 -20.09 11.11 -3.90
C ALA A 172 -20.92 9.82 -3.85
N ALA A 173 -20.32 8.71 -3.41
CA ALA A 173 -21.02 7.45 -3.22
C ALA A 173 -22.14 7.56 -2.17
N PHE A 174 -21.88 8.23 -1.03
CA PHE A 174 -22.91 8.46 0.00
C PHE A 174 -24.05 9.36 -0.49
N PHE A 175 -23.78 10.39 -1.29
CA PHE A 175 -24.85 11.19 -1.88
C PHE A 175 -25.64 10.41 -2.93
N HIS A 176 -24.95 9.60 -3.73
CA HIS A 176 -25.59 8.78 -4.75
C HIS A 176 -26.56 7.76 -4.13
N THR A 177 -26.23 7.14 -3.00
CA THR A 177 -27.15 6.21 -2.32
C THR A 177 -28.42 6.91 -1.80
N GLY A 178 -28.33 8.19 -1.43
CA GLY A 178 -29.49 8.98 -1.00
C GLY A 178 -30.42 9.42 -2.14
N VAL A 179 -29.89 9.60 -3.36
CA VAL A 179 -30.66 10.10 -4.52
C VAL A 179 -31.08 8.98 -5.47
N GLY A 180 -30.16 8.08 -5.81
CA GLY A 180 -30.35 6.97 -6.76
C GLY A 180 -30.70 5.63 -6.12
N GLY A 181 -30.68 5.56 -4.78
CA GLY A 181 -30.85 4.32 -4.03
C GLY A 181 -29.54 3.54 -3.89
N ALA A 182 -29.46 2.69 -2.86
CA ALA A 182 -28.32 1.81 -2.65
C ALA A 182 -28.48 0.52 -3.45
N VAL A 183 -27.46 0.15 -4.24
CA VAL A 183 -27.40 -1.14 -4.95
C VAL A 183 -27.51 -2.31 -3.97
N THR A 184 -26.82 -2.18 -2.82
CA THR A 184 -26.96 -3.07 -1.67
C THR A 184 -27.34 -2.24 -0.45
N PRO A 185 -28.60 -2.29 0.03
CA PRO A 185 -29.00 -1.54 1.20
C PRO A 185 -28.22 -2.01 2.43
N PHE A 186 -27.90 -1.07 3.32
CA PHE A 186 -27.24 -1.39 4.57
C PHE A 186 -28.11 -2.34 5.39
N THR A 187 -27.51 -3.43 5.85
CA THR A 187 -28.12 -4.34 6.82
C THR A 187 -27.06 -4.79 7.82
N TRP A 188 -27.47 -4.96 9.07
CA TRP A 188 -26.60 -5.49 10.13
C TRP A 188 -26.04 -6.87 9.82
N SER A 189 -26.70 -7.63 8.93
CA SER A 189 -26.20 -8.92 8.44
C SER A 189 -24.82 -8.82 7.77
N TRP A 190 -24.39 -7.63 7.35
CA TRP A 190 -23.04 -7.41 6.80
C TRP A 190 -21.93 -7.69 7.82
N PHE A 191 -22.26 -7.72 9.13
CA PHE A 191 -21.34 -7.96 10.22
C PHE A 191 -21.40 -9.37 10.82
N GLY A 192 -22.25 -10.25 10.27
CA GLY A 192 -22.50 -11.60 10.79
C GLY A 192 -23.79 -11.70 11.59
#